data_AF-A0A1I0MP40-F1
#
_entry.id   AF-A0A1I0MP40-F1
#
_cell.length_a   1.000
_cell.length_b   1.000
_cell.length_c   1.000
_cell.angle_alpha   90.00
_cell.angle_beta   90.00
_cell.angle_gamma   90.00
#
_symmetry.space_group_name_H-M   'P 1'
#
loop_
_entity.id
_entity.type
_entity.pdbx_description
1 polymer ?
#
loop_
_entity_poly.entity_id
_entity_poly.type
_entity_poly.pdbx_seq_one_letter_code
_entity_poly.pdbx_strand_id
1 'polypeptide(L)'
;MKNTRPYILLLVGVFVATIALAQSSEQRPLTRKEKKEWKKRKKKMSVEDFRTLYEENSSQKAALAAQEGEINSLEEQVTSKDLQISDLQKQVTRMQAAYQAAQRELENLKAQLKQPAYNPNMVNGEDFSVGVVFKVQVGAFRKMDLEKYAETSKEFSEEEAQELRKYVIGNFRNYEDANVLKRYLREMGVEDAWIVPYKDNQRVPLKEVIDLPEGSK
;
A
#
# COMPACT_ATOMS: atom_id res chain seq x y z
N MET A 1 18.49 28.56 2.04
CA MET A 1 17.73 29.37 3.03
C MET A 1 18.37 29.23 4.41
N LYS A 2 19.36 30.05 4.79
CA LYS A 2 20.08 29.86 6.08
C LYS A 2 20.23 31.09 6.99
N ASN A 3 19.87 32.31 6.57
CA ASN A 3 20.22 33.51 7.35
C ASN A 3 19.04 34.40 7.79
N THR A 4 17.78 33.93 7.75
CA THR A 4 16.61 34.75 8.15
C THR A 4 16.29 34.70 9.65
N ARG A 5 16.77 33.67 10.36
CA ARG A 5 16.52 33.46 11.80
C ARG A 5 16.97 34.60 12.73
N PRO A 6 18.16 35.22 12.58
CA PRO A 6 18.58 36.29 13.49
C PRO A 6 17.75 37.57 13.31
N TYR A 7 17.29 37.86 12.08
CA TYR A 7 16.47 39.04 11.80
C TYR A 7 15.05 38.90 12.36
N ILE A 8 14.48 37.69 12.32
CA ILE A 8 13.17 37.41 12.90
C ILE A 8 13.22 37.54 14.43
N LEU A 9 14.27 37.01 15.08
CA LEU A 9 14.46 37.16 16.52
C LEU A 9 14.62 38.62 16.96
N LEU A 10 15.34 39.42 16.17
CA LEU A 10 15.51 40.85 16.43
C LEU A 10 14.19 41.62 16.27
N LEU A 11 13.42 41.32 15.21
CA LEU A 11 12.09 41.91 14.99
C LEU A 11 11.10 41.54 16.09
N VAL A 12 11.06 40.28 16.52
CA VAL A 12 10.21 39.84 17.64
C VAL A 12 10.66 40.50 18.95
N GLY A 13 11.96 40.62 19.20
CA GLY A 13 12.48 41.30 20.39
C GLY A 13 12.10 42.78 20.47
N VAL A 14 12.16 43.49 19.33
CA VAL A 14 11.71 44.89 19.24
C VAL A 14 10.20 45.00 19.47
N PHE A 15 9.41 44.09 18.90
CA PHE A 15 7.96 44.07 19.05
C PHE A 15 7.53 43.80 20.51
N VAL A 16 8.16 42.82 21.17
CA VAL A 16 7.92 42.51 22.59
C VAL A 16 8.35 43.66 23.50
N ALA A 17 9.47 44.33 23.20
CA ALA A 17 9.91 45.51 23.96
C ALA A 17 8.93 46.70 23.80
N THR A 18 8.35 46.90 22.61
CA THR A 18 7.34 47.95 22.41
C THR A 18 6.03 47.64 23.12
N ILE A 19 5.62 46.37 23.20
CA ILE A 19 4.42 45.95 23.94
C ILE A 19 4.64 46.09 25.45
N ALA A 20 5.82 45.73 25.96
CA ALA A 20 6.15 45.90 27.39
C ALA A 20 6.19 47.38 27.80
N LEU A 21 6.68 48.27 26.93
CA LEU A 21 6.62 49.72 27.16
C LEU A 21 5.19 50.26 27.06
N ALA A 22 4.33 49.68 26.22
CA ALA A 22 2.91 50.05 26.14
C ALA A 22 2.09 49.57 27.35
N GLN A 23 2.42 48.42 27.94
CA GLN A 23 1.73 47.88 29.12
C GLN A 23 2.07 48.60 30.44
N SER A 24 3.10 49.46 30.46
CA SER A 24 3.47 50.26 31.65
C SER A 24 2.82 51.65 31.71
N SER A 25 1.80 51.93 30.88
CA SER A 25 0.99 53.14 31.01
C SER A 25 0.01 53.07 32.19
N GLU A 26 0.50 52.77 33.39
CA GLU A 26 -0.22 53.15 34.61
C GLU A 26 -0.29 54.69 34.65
N GLN A 27 -1.48 55.20 34.89
CA GLN A 27 -1.78 56.63 34.91
C GLN A 27 -1.02 57.33 36.05
N ARG A 28 0.23 57.75 35.79
CA ARG A 28 0.95 58.64 36.69
C ARG A 28 0.15 59.94 36.85
N PRO A 29 0.03 60.49 38.06
CA PRO A 29 -0.70 61.73 38.28
C PRO A 29 -0.05 62.88 37.50
N LEU A 30 -0.85 63.74 36.87
CA LEU A 30 -0.33 64.84 36.08
C LEU A 30 0.53 65.79 36.94
N THR A 31 1.70 66.17 36.39
CA THR A 31 2.59 67.16 36.98
C THR A 31 1.96 68.56 36.99
N ARG A 32 2.48 69.48 37.81
CA ARG A 32 1.96 70.86 37.86
C ARG A 32 2.04 71.59 36.52
N LYS A 33 3.08 71.33 35.70
CA LYS A 33 3.24 71.94 34.37
C LYS A 33 2.20 71.42 33.40
N GLU A 34 2.02 70.10 33.32
CA GLU A 34 1.00 69.46 32.48
C GLU A 34 -0.41 69.91 32.89
N LYS A 35 -0.73 69.97 34.19
CA LYS A 35 -2.02 70.50 34.68
C LYS A 35 -2.29 71.93 34.20
N LYS A 36 -1.27 72.79 34.18
CA LYS A 36 -1.40 74.16 33.65
C LYS A 36 -1.66 74.17 32.15
N GLU A 37 -0.99 73.33 31.38
CA GLU A 37 -1.23 73.17 29.94
C GLU A 37 -2.64 72.67 29.63
N TRP A 38 -3.10 71.63 30.32
CA TRP A 38 -4.45 71.10 30.15
C TRP A 38 -5.53 72.12 30.51
N LYS A 39 -5.31 72.94 31.55
CA LYS A 39 -6.21 74.07 31.86
C LYS A 39 -6.26 75.10 30.73
N LYS A 40 -5.12 75.43 30.12
CA LYS A 40 -5.08 76.35 28.97
C LYS A 40 -5.81 75.75 27.76
N ARG A 41 -5.58 74.47 27.46
CA ARG A 41 -6.25 73.75 26.36
C ARG A 41 -7.77 73.73 26.56
N LYS A 42 -8.23 73.37 27.77
CA LYS A 42 -9.67 73.40 28.12
C LYS A 42 -10.29 74.78 27.93
N LYS A 43 -9.58 75.85 28.30
CA LYS A 43 -10.11 77.23 28.20
C LYS A 43 -10.18 77.74 26.76
N LYS A 44 -9.39 77.18 25.84
CA LYS A 44 -9.40 77.51 24.41
C LYS A 44 -10.43 76.71 23.61
N MET A 45 -11.00 75.67 24.18
CA MET A 45 -11.91 74.76 23.51
C MET A 45 -13.34 75.30 23.60
N SER A 46 -14.06 75.31 22.47
CA SER A 46 -15.49 75.67 22.47
C SER A 46 -16.34 74.54 23.08
N VAL A 47 -17.62 74.83 23.34
CA VAL A 47 -18.57 73.83 23.85
C VAL A 47 -18.84 72.77 22.78
N GLU A 48 -18.91 73.18 21.51
CA GLU A 48 -19.10 72.33 20.34
C GLU A 48 -17.89 71.41 20.12
N ASP A 49 -16.66 71.93 20.23
CA ASP A 49 -15.44 71.12 20.15
C ASP A 49 -15.37 70.09 21.29
N PHE A 50 -15.78 70.48 22.50
CA PHE A 50 -15.83 69.58 23.66
C PHE A 50 -16.84 68.46 23.46
N ARG A 51 -18.04 68.79 22.93
CA ARG A 51 -19.06 67.79 22.60
C ARG A 51 -18.55 66.80 21.57
N THR A 52 -17.93 67.30 20.49
CA THR A 52 -17.37 66.47 19.41
C THR A 52 -16.31 65.52 19.96
N LEU A 53 -15.36 66.02 20.75
CA LEU A 53 -14.34 65.18 21.40
C LEU A 53 -14.93 64.12 22.33
N TYR A 54 -16.00 64.45 23.05
CA TYR A 54 -16.65 63.50 23.95
C TYR A 54 -17.36 62.38 23.16
N GLU A 55 -18.12 62.76 22.12
CA GLU A 55 -18.80 61.82 21.23
C GLU A 55 -17.78 60.93 20.49
N GLU A 56 -16.71 61.50 19.95
CA GLU A 56 -15.61 60.76 19.32
C GLU A 56 -14.94 59.80 20.30
N ASN A 57 -14.61 60.23 21.52
CA ASN A 57 -13.99 59.36 22.52
C ASN A 57 -14.91 58.19 22.90
N SER A 58 -16.22 58.46 23.04
CA SER A 58 -17.22 57.43 23.26
C SER A 58 -17.28 56.44 22.09
N SER A 59 -17.26 56.95 20.85
CA SER A 59 -17.28 56.11 19.65
C SER A 59 -16.00 55.27 19.49
N GLN A 60 -14.84 55.83 19.78
CA GLN A 60 -13.55 55.14 19.74
C GLN A 60 -13.48 54.05 20.79
N LYS A 61 -13.98 54.30 22.01
CA LYS A 61 -14.09 53.27 23.04
C LYS A 61 -15.00 52.13 22.62
N ALA A 62 -16.14 52.44 22.00
CA ALA A 62 -17.04 51.41 21.47
C ALA A 62 -16.38 50.59 20.35
N ALA A 63 -15.64 51.24 19.45
CA ALA A 63 -14.90 50.56 18.38
C ALA A 63 -13.78 49.66 18.92
N LEU A 64 -13.03 50.12 19.94
CA LEU A 64 -12.01 49.32 20.60
C LEU A 64 -12.59 48.09 21.27
N ALA A 65 -13.71 48.23 21.99
CA ALA A 65 -14.39 47.09 22.61
C ALA A 65 -14.90 46.08 21.56
N ALA A 66 -15.39 46.56 20.42
CA ALA A 66 -15.80 45.69 19.32
C ALA A 66 -14.61 44.94 18.70
N GLN A 67 -13.49 45.63 18.46
CA GLN A 67 -12.26 45.01 17.95
C GLN A 67 -11.67 44.00 18.94
N GLU A 68 -11.70 44.28 20.23
CA GLU A 68 -11.26 43.35 21.28
C GLU A 68 -12.13 42.07 21.27
N GLY A 69 -13.44 42.20 21.08
CA GLY A 69 -14.34 41.06 20.88
C GLY A 69 -14.00 40.25 19.63
N GLU A 70 -13.70 40.91 18.51
CA GLU A 70 -13.30 40.25 17.27
C GLU A 70 -11.98 39.49 17.43
N ILE A 71 -10.98 40.11 18.06
CA ILE A 71 -9.68 39.47 18.37
C ILE A 71 -9.89 38.20 19.21
N ASN A 72 -10.68 38.27 20.29
CA ASN A 72 -10.97 37.11 21.13
C ASN A 72 -11.63 35.98 20.32
N SER A 73 -12.57 36.31 19.43
CA SER A 73 -13.21 35.32 18.57
C SER A 73 -12.25 34.68 17.56
N LEU A 74 -11.30 35.45 17.04
CA LEU A 74 -10.29 34.97 16.11
C LEU A 74 -9.27 34.09 16.82
N GLU A 75 -8.86 34.44 18.05
CA GLU A 75 -7.97 33.62 18.87
C GLU A 75 -8.60 32.25 19.19
N GLU A 76 -9.90 32.21 19.50
CA GLU A 76 -10.63 30.96 19.72
C GLU A 76 -10.67 30.10 18.45
N GLN A 77 -10.92 30.72 17.29
CA GLN A 77 -10.89 30.02 16.00
C GLN A 77 -9.51 29.48 15.65
N VAL A 78 -8.44 30.24 15.90
CA VAL A 78 -7.06 29.80 15.66
C VAL A 78 -6.75 28.60 16.55
N THR A 79 -7.09 28.68 17.83
CA THR A 79 -6.89 27.57 18.78
C THR A 79 -7.63 26.30 18.33
N SER A 80 -8.88 26.43 17.89
CA SER A 80 -9.66 25.32 17.35
C SER A 80 -9.00 24.69 16.11
N LYS A 81 -8.54 25.52 15.18
CA LYS A 81 -7.85 25.05 13.97
C LYS A 81 -6.52 24.39 14.28
N ASP A 82 -5.75 24.88 15.25
CA ASP A 82 -4.49 24.27 15.67
C ASP A 82 -4.71 22.86 16.25
N LEU A 83 -5.77 22.67 17.05
CA LEU A 83 -6.16 21.35 17.53
C LEU A 83 -6.53 20.41 16.37
N GLN A 84 -7.29 20.91 15.39
CA GLN A 84 -7.66 20.11 14.21
C GLN A 84 -6.43 19.73 13.37
N ILE A 85 -5.50 20.66 13.15
CA ILE A 85 -4.25 20.40 12.44
C ILE A 85 -3.42 19.35 13.19
N SER A 86 -3.34 19.44 14.52
CA SER A 86 -2.65 18.45 15.34
C SER A 86 -3.25 17.05 15.19
N ASP A 87 -4.58 16.94 15.19
CA ASP A 87 -5.25 15.66 15.01
C ASP A 87 -5.03 15.08 13.60
N LEU A 88 -5.18 15.90 12.56
CA LEU A 88 -4.91 15.49 11.18
C LEU A 88 -3.45 15.03 10.98
N GLN A 89 -2.48 15.71 11.60
CA GLN A 89 -1.09 15.28 11.58
C GLN A 89 -0.89 13.90 12.22
N LYS A 90 -1.56 13.63 13.35
CA LYS A 90 -1.55 12.30 13.99
C LYS A 90 -2.19 11.24 13.08
N GLN A 91 -3.32 11.55 12.44
CA GLN A 91 -3.97 10.64 11.50
C GLN A 91 -3.07 10.29 10.32
N VAL A 92 -2.43 11.28 9.68
CA VAL A 92 -1.47 11.07 8.59
C VAL A 92 -0.31 10.19 9.03
N THR A 93 0.23 10.43 10.22
CA THR A 93 1.34 9.64 10.77
C THR A 93 0.95 8.18 10.97
N ARG A 94 -0.24 7.92 11.54
CA ARG A 94 -0.78 6.56 11.70
C ARG A 94 -1.00 5.87 10.36
N MET A 95 -1.57 6.59 9.38
CA MET A 95 -1.81 6.05 8.04
C MET A 95 -0.50 5.71 7.33
N GLN A 96 0.53 6.56 7.42
CA GLN A 96 1.86 6.28 6.87
C GLN A 96 2.49 5.04 7.51
N ALA A 97 2.38 4.88 8.83
CA ALA A 97 2.88 3.69 9.54
C ALA A 97 2.13 2.42 9.09
N ALA A 98 0.80 2.48 8.97
CA ALA A 98 -0.01 1.36 8.49
C ALA A 98 0.33 0.97 7.04
N TYR A 99 0.52 1.96 6.16
CA TYR A 99 0.92 1.73 4.78
C TYR A 99 2.29 1.04 4.69
N GLN A 100 3.27 1.50 5.48
CA GLN A 100 4.59 0.86 5.54
C GLN A 100 4.51 -0.58 6.08
N ALA A 101 3.66 -0.85 7.07
CA ALA A 101 3.45 -2.19 7.59
C ALA A 101 2.84 -3.12 6.53
N ALA A 102 1.81 -2.65 5.82
CA ALA A 102 1.17 -3.40 4.73
C ALA A 102 2.14 -3.67 3.57
N GLN A 103 3.00 -2.70 3.22
CA GLN A 103 4.04 -2.91 2.21
C GLN A 103 5.02 -4.03 2.63
N ARG A 104 5.46 -4.05 3.89
CA ARG A 104 6.35 -5.11 4.39
C ARG A 104 5.67 -6.48 4.39
N GLU A 105 4.41 -6.54 4.78
CA GLU A 105 3.62 -7.78 4.72
C GLU A 105 3.51 -8.30 3.28
N LEU A 106 3.23 -7.40 2.33
CA LEU A 106 3.19 -7.76 0.91
C LEU A 106 4.54 -8.29 0.40
N GLU A 107 5.65 -7.65 0.78
CA GLU A 107 6.98 -8.12 0.41
C GLU A 107 7.32 -9.48 1.04
N ASN A 108 6.93 -9.70 2.30
CA ASN A 108 7.07 -11.00 2.96
C ASN A 108 6.24 -12.09 2.25
N LEU A 109 5.00 -11.79 1.88
CA LEU A 109 4.13 -12.72 1.16
C LEU A 109 4.69 -13.02 -0.23
N LYS A 110 5.16 -12.01 -0.96
CA LYS A 110 5.86 -12.21 -2.24
C LYS A 110 7.11 -13.06 -2.09
N ALA A 111 7.88 -12.89 -1.01
CA ALA A 111 9.05 -13.71 -0.74
C ALA A 111 8.66 -15.16 -0.44
N GLN A 112 7.55 -15.40 0.26
CA GLN A 112 7.00 -16.74 0.46
C GLN A 112 6.51 -17.37 -0.86
N LEU A 113 5.91 -16.56 -1.76
CA LEU A 113 5.49 -17.03 -3.09
C LEU A 113 6.65 -17.31 -4.06
N LYS A 114 7.89 -16.90 -3.74
CA LYS A 114 9.10 -17.30 -4.48
C LYS A 114 9.59 -18.73 -4.15
N GLN A 115 8.86 -19.47 -3.31
CA GLN A 115 8.98 -20.92 -3.31
C GLN A 115 8.55 -21.43 -4.70
N PRO A 116 9.33 -22.30 -5.38
CA PRO A 116 8.97 -22.78 -6.69
C PRO A 116 7.56 -23.32 -6.65
N ALA A 117 6.72 -22.77 -7.53
CA ALA A 117 5.34 -23.19 -7.71
C ALA A 117 5.29 -24.71 -7.72
N TYR A 118 4.38 -25.26 -6.92
CA TYR A 118 3.93 -26.64 -7.02
C TYR A 118 3.99 -27.09 -8.49
N ASN A 119 4.97 -27.94 -8.83
CA ASN A 119 5.05 -28.54 -10.15
C ASN A 119 4.04 -29.69 -10.09
N PRO A 120 2.90 -29.64 -10.82
CA PRO A 120 1.93 -30.74 -10.82
C PRO A 120 2.53 -32.07 -11.33
N ASN A 121 3.73 -32.01 -11.92
CA ASN A 121 4.51 -33.15 -12.41
C ASN A 121 5.47 -33.74 -11.35
N MET A 122 5.49 -33.21 -10.12
CA MET A 122 6.28 -33.78 -9.02
C MET A 122 5.51 -34.92 -8.33
N VAL A 123 5.93 -36.16 -8.61
CA VAL A 123 5.43 -37.36 -7.94
C VAL A 123 6.57 -37.92 -7.09
N ASN A 124 6.33 -38.10 -5.78
CA ASN A 124 7.31 -38.63 -4.81
C ASN A 124 8.67 -37.89 -4.76
N GLY A 125 8.70 -36.59 -5.04
CA GLY A 125 9.92 -35.78 -4.97
C GLY A 125 10.80 -35.82 -6.22
N GLU A 126 10.40 -36.55 -7.26
CA GLU A 126 11.03 -36.52 -8.57
C GLU A 126 10.30 -35.57 -9.52
N ASP A 127 11.06 -34.73 -10.23
CA ASP A 127 10.53 -33.79 -11.21
C ASP A 127 10.48 -34.41 -12.62
N PHE A 128 9.32 -34.95 -13.00
CA PHE A 128 9.08 -35.55 -14.31
C PHE A 128 8.86 -34.52 -15.44
N SER A 129 9.01 -33.22 -15.19
CA SER A 129 8.94 -32.20 -16.23
C SER A 129 10.23 -32.06 -17.06
N VAL A 130 11.36 -32.58 -16.55
CA VAL A 130 12.69 -32.48 -17.18
C VAL A 130 13.23 -33.88 -17.51
N GLY A 131 13.89 -34.00 -18.66
CA GLY A 131 14.48 -35.24 -19.16
C GLY A 131 13.47 -36.17 -19.83
N VAL A 132 13.88 -37.42 -20.07
CA VAL A 132 13.02 -38.44 -20.68
C VAL A 132 12.10 -39.06 -19.62
N VAL A 133 10.82 -39.16 -19.95
CA VAL A 133 9.78 -39.79 -19.14
C VAL A 133 8.90 -40.66 -20.03
N PHE A 134 8.72 -41.92 -19.65
CA PHE A 134 7.81 -42.85 -20.29
C PHE A 134 6.49 -42.87 -19.53
N LYS A 135 5.39 -42.65 -20.25
CA LYS A 135 4.02 -42.79 -19.74
C LYS A 135 3.30 -43.90 -20.49
N VAL A 136 2.31 -44.56 -19.87
CA VAL A 136 1.52 -45.60 -20.57
C VAL A 136 0.16 -45.04 -20.94
N GLN A 137 -0.08 -44.84 -22.23
CA GLN A 137 -1.40 -44.42 -22.73
C GLN A 137 -2.35 -45.61 -22.75
N VAL A 138 -3.53 -45.44 -22.15
CA VAL A 138 -4.58 -46.48 -22.03
C VAL A 138 -5.79 -46.25 -22.94
N GLY A 139 -5.86 -45.09 -23.59
CA GLY A 139 -6.90 -44.81 -24.57
C GLY A 139 -6.84 -43.40 -25.13
N ALA A 140 -7.55 -43.20 -26.23
CA ALA A 140 -7.88 -41.90 -26.80
C ALA A 140 -9.37 -41.92 -27.12
N PHE A 141 -10.20 -41.41 -26.21
CA PHE A 141 -11.66 -41.48 -26.35
C PHE A 141 -12.23 -40.13 -26.77
N ARG A 142 -13.22 -40.18 -27.66
CA ARG A 142 -13.82 -39.00 -28.30
C ARG A 142 -14.90 -38.32 -27.47
N LYS A 143 -15.42 -38.98 -26.41
CA LYS A 143 -16.53 -38.52 -25.55
C LYS A 143 -16.86 -39.56 -24.45
N MET A 144 -15.93 -39.84 -23.54
CA MET A 144 -16.23 -40.62 -22.34
C MET A 144 -15.77 -39.82 -21.13
N ASP A 145 -16.71 -39.39 -20.28
CA ASP A 145 -16.41 -38.63 -19.06
C ASP A 145 -15.77 -39.56 -18.02
N LEU A 146 -14.45 -39.72 -18.14
CA LEU A 146 -13.61 -40.36 -17.12
C LEU A 146 -13.01 -39.33 -16.16
N GLU A 147 -13.49 -38.08 -16.20
CA GLU A 147 -13.04 -36.94 -15.38
C GLU A 147 -13.04 -37.29 -13.87
N LYS A 148 -14.07 -38.01 -13.40
CA LYS A 148 -14.13 -38.52 -12.01
C LYS A 148 -13.01 -39.49 -11.62
N TYR A 149 -12.47 -40.25 -12.56
CA TYR A 149 -11.38 -41.20 -12.30
C TYR A 149 -10.00 -40.51 -12.42
N ALA A 150 -9.89 -39.50 -13.28
CA ALA A 150 -8.71 -38.66 -13.43
C ALA A 150 -8.42 -37.84 -12.15
N GLU A 151 -9.45 -37.25 -11.54
CA GLU A 151 -9.31 -36.47 -10.31
C GLU A 151 -8.90 -37.33 -9.09
N THR A 152 -9.18 -38.63 -9.12
CA THR A 152 -9.00 -39.52 -7.96
C THR A 152 -7.62 -40.20 -7.94
N SER A 153 -6.90 -40.26 -9.07
CA SER A 153 -5.59 -40.93 -9.17
C SER A 153 -4.49 -39.96 -9.58
N LYS A 154 -3.49 -39.75 -8.70
CA LYS A 154 -2.29 -38.96 -9.00
C LYS A 154 -1.48 -39.48 -10.18
N GLU A 155 -1.68 -40.73 -10.60
CA GLU A 155 -1.00 -41.33 -11.75
C GLU A 155 -1.66 -41.03 -13.10
N PHE A 156 -2.85 -40.41 -13.13
CA PHE A 156 -3.62 -40.22 -14.36
C PHE A 156 -3.46 -38.79 -14.87
N SER A 157 -3.02 -38.62 -16.13
CA SER A 157 -2.97 -37.29 -16.77
C SER A 157 -3.75 -37.26 -18.07
N GLU A 158 -4.45 -36.15 -18.27
CA GLU A 158 -5.26 -35.86 -19.45
C GLU A 158 -4.51 -34.91 -20.37
N GLU A 159 -4.33 -35.29 -21.63
CA GLU A 159 -3.80 -34.40 -22.66
C GLU A 159 -4.86 -34.14 -23.72
N GLU A 160 -5.27 -32.87 -23.83
CA GLU A 160 -6.26 -32.42 -24.80
C GLU A 160 -5.60 -32.24 -26.18
N ALA A 161 -6.02 -33.06 -27.15
CA ALA A 161 -5.60 -32.91 -28.53
C ALA A 161 -6.82 -32.89 -29.45
N GLN A 162 -7.18 -31.68 -29.90
CA GLN A 162 -8.17 -31.35 -30.93
C GLN A 162 -9.61 -31.80 -30.65
N GLU A 163 -9.91 -33.11 -30.60
CA GLU A 163 -11.25 -33.69 -30.36
C GLU A 163 -11.21 -35.06 -29.63
N LEU A 164 -10.05 -35.45 -29.09
CA LEU A 164 -9.84 -36.73 -28.40
C LEU A 164 -9.16 -36.46 -27.05
N ARG A 165 -9.76 -36.96 -25.96
CA ARG A 165 -9.13 -36.98 -24.63
C ARG A 165 -8.21 -38.18 -24.55
N LYS A 166 -6.91 -37.94 -24.40
CA LYS A 166 -5.90 -38.99 -24.23
C LYS A 166 -5.69 -39.23 -22.75
N TYR A 167 -5.69 -40.49 -22.36
CA TYR A 167 -5.52 -40.90 -20.98
C TYR A 167 -4.22 -41.66 -20.84
N VAL A 168 -3.30 -41.12 -20.04
CA VAL A 168 -2.00 -41.74 -19.76
C VAL A 168 -1.83 -42.00 -18.27
N ILE A 169 -1.20 -43.12 -17.94
CA ILE A 169 -0.99 -43.61 -16.58
C ILE A 169 0.50 -43.78 -16.31
N GLY A 170 0.92 -43.26 -15.15
CA GLY A 170 2.24 -43.45 -14.60
C GLY A 170 3.31 -42.59 -15.27
N ASN A 171 4.35 -42.25 -14.51
CA ASN A 171 5.56 -41.58 -14.98
C ASN A 171 6.76 -42.45 -14.64
N PHE A 172 7.50 -42.89 -15.65
CA PHE A 172 8.64 -43.80 -15.49
C PHE A 172 9.91 -43.21 -16.10
N ARG A 173 11.04 -43.32 -15.42
CA ARG A 173 12.37 -42.99 -16.00
C ARG A 173 12.91 -44.08 -16.90
N ASN A 174 12.48 -45.32 -16.67
CA ASN A 174 12.91 -46.49 -17.40
C ASN A 174 11.78 -47.01 -18.31
N TYR A 175 12.12 -47.37 -19.54
CA TYR A 175 11.20 -47.98 -20.49
C TYR A 175 10.65 -49.32 -19.98
N GLU A 176 11.48 -50.13 -19.31
CA GLU A 176 11.06 -51.46 -18.85
C GLU A 176 9.98 -51.39 -17.77
N ASP A 177 10.03 -50.40 -16.88
CA ASP A 177 9.00 -50.21 -15.85
C ASP A 177 7.66 -49.84 -16.48
N ALA A 178 7.68 -48.96 -17.49
CA ALA A 178 6.49 -48.64 -18.29
C ALA A 178 5.99 -49.87 -19.08
N ASN A 179 6.89 -50.74 -19.52
CA ASN A 179 6.57 -51.98 -20.22
C ASN A 179 5.87 -53.00 -19.32
N VAL A 180 6.27 -53.09 -18.04
CA VAL A 180 5.57 -53.90 -17.04
C VAL A 180 4.14 -53.40 -16.83
N LEU A 181 3.94 -52.09 -16.62
CA LEU A 181 2.60 -51.53 -16.43
C LEU A 181 1.74 -51.72 -17.68
N LYS A 182 2.28 -51.49 -18.88
CA LYS A 182 1.59 -51.75 -20.15
C LYS A 182 1.08 -53.19 -20.24
N ARG A 183 1.94 -54.17 -19.92
CA ARG A 183 1.55 -55.59 -19.95
C ARG A 183 0.42 -55.86 -18.96
N TYR A 184 0.54 -55.37 -17.73
CA TYR A 184 -0.49 -55.53 -16.70
C TYR A 184 -1.84 -54.93 -17.13
N LEU A 185 -1.84 -53.73 -17.72
CA LEU A 185 -3.05 -53.09 -18.22
C LEU A 185 -3.71 -53.89 -19.36
N ARG A 186 -2.93 -54.47 -20.26
CA ARG A 186 -3.43 -55.35 -21.33
C ARG A 186 -4.03 -56.64 -20.76
N GLU A 187 -3.39 -57.24 -19.76
CA GLU A 187 -3.91 -58.42 -19.07
C GLU A 187 -5.25 -58.14 -18.37
N MET A 188 -5.46 -56.90 -17.90
CA MET A 188 -6.73 -56.45 -17.32
C MET A 188 -7.79 -56.03 -18.35
N GLY A 189 -7.52 -56.19 -19.65
CA GLY A 189 -8.49 -55.91 -20.72
C GLY A 189 -8.34 -54.54 -21.41
N VAL A 190 -7.28 -53.78 -21.12
CA VAL A 190 -6.93 -52.55 -21.87
C VAL A 190 -5.99 -52.91 -23.02
N GLU A 191 -6.54 -53.55 -24.05
CA GLU A 191 -5.76 -54.14 -25.16
C GLU A 191 -4.94 -53.09 -25.93
N ASP A 192 -5.49 -51.89 -26.07
CA ASP A 192 -4.89 -50.76 -26.79
C ASP A 192 -3.89 -49.96 -25.94
N ALA A 193 -3.35 -50.49 -24.84
CA ALA A 193 -2.34 -49.74 -24.07
C ALA A 193 -0.99 -49.68 -24.81
N TRP A 194 -0.36 -48.49 -24.91
CA TRP A 194 1.00 -48.32 -25.47
C TRP A 194 1.85 -47.31 -24.69
N ILE A 195 3.18 -47.41 -24.81
CA ILE A 195 4.12 -46.50 -24.15
C ILE A 195 4.33 -45.24 -24.99
N VAL A 196 4.27 -44.08 -24.35
CA VAL A 196 4.49 -42.78 -24.96
C VAL A 196 5.63 -42.08 -24.23
N PRO A 197 6.74 -41.74 -24.93
CA PRO A 197 7.80 -40.98 -24.33
C PRO A 197 7.60 -39.47 -24.46
N TYR A 198 8.02 -38.77 -23.42
CA TYR A 198 8.11 -37.33 -23.34
C TYR A 198 9.56 -36.95 -23.03
N LYS A 199 10.06 -35.91 -23.67
CA LYS A 199 11.32 -35.27 -23.33
C LYS A 199 11.02 -33.81 -23.01
N ASP A 200 11.37 -33.37 -21.81
CA ASP A 200 11.13 -32.00 -21.34
C ASP A 200 9.66 -31.57 -21.54
N ASN A 201 8.74 -32.46 -21.14
CA ASN A 201 7.29 -32.32 -21.28
C ASN A 201 6.74 -32.25 -22.72
N GLN A 202 7.56 -32.54 -23.73
CA GLN A 202 7.14 -32.64 -25.14
C GLN A 202 7.15 -34.10 -25.60
N ARG A 203 6.07 -34.54 -26.24
CA ARG A 203 5.99 -35.89 -26.79
C ARG A 203 7.02 -36.07 -27.90
N VAL A 204 7.81 -37.13 -27.80
CA VAL A 204 8.82 -37.49 -28.81
C VAL A 204 8.57 -38.91 -29.34
N PRO A 205 9.03 -39.23 -30.56
CA PRO A 205 9.06 -40.60 -31.05
C PRO A 205 9.89 -41.53 -30.16
N LEU A 206 9.44 -42.77 -29.95
CA LEU A 206 10.12 -43.76 -29.12
C LEU A 206 11.57 -44.03 -29.55
N LYS A 207 11.84 -43.96 -30.86
CA LYS A 207 13.16 -44.15 -31.45
C LYS A 207 14.18 -43.07 -31.06
N GLU A 208 13.72 -41.89 -30.63
CA GLU A 208 14.60 -40.77 -30.27
C GLU A 208 15.11 -40.87 -28.82
N VAL A 209 14.50 -41.72 -28.00
CA VAL A 209 14.78 -41.83 -26.57
C VAL A 209 15.18 -43.24 -26.13
N ILE A 210 15.07 -44.22 -27.02
CA ILE A 210 15.57 -45.57 -26.81
C ILE A 210 16.69 -45.79 -27.80
N ASP A 211 17.92 -45.94 -27.30
CA ASP A 211 19.00 -46.56 -28.06
C ASP A 211 18.65 -48.04 -28.23
N LEU A 212 17.91 -48.36 -29.29
CA LEU A 212 17.69 -49.74 -29.69
C LEU A 212 19.03 -50.28 -30.20
N PRO A 213 19.60 -51.36 -29.62
CA PRO A 213 20.58 -52.13 -30.38
C PRO A 213 19.88 -52.63 -31.65
N GLU A 214 20.41 -52.28 -32.81
CA GLU A 214 19.86 -52.73 -34.09
C GLU A 214 19.67 -54.26 -34.10
N GLY A 215 18.43 -54.71 -34.28
CA GLY A 215 18.14 -56.08 -34.69
C GLY A 215 17.37 -56.93 -33.68
N SER A 216 16.05 -56.85 -33.76
CA SER A 216 15.20 -58.04 -33.62
C SER A 216 14.13 -57.97 -34.70
N LYS A 217 14.40 -58.69 -35.78
CA LYS A 217 13.38 -59.12 -36.76
C LYS A 217 12.41 -60.08 -36.10
#